data_AF-U6CY10-F1
#
_entry.id   AF-U6CY10-F1
#
_cell.length_a   1.000
_cell.length_b   1.000
_cell.length_c   1.000
_cell.angle_alpha   90.00
_cell.angle_beta   90.00
_cell.angle_gamma   90.00
#
_symmetry.space_group_name_H-M   'P 1'
#
loop_
_entity.id
_entity.type
_entity.pdbx_description
1 polymer ?
#
loop_
_entity_poly.entity_id
_entity_poly.type
_entity_poly.pdbx_seq_one_letter_code
_entity_poly.pdbx_strand_id
1 'polypeptide(L)'
;FLSFTWSYEHCFKRVRITTAFYLLLYRYKISLLKPSTKALVLSCKVSIRTDNRGFLSLQYMIRNEDGQICFVEYYCCPDEEVPESES
;
A
#
# COMPACT_ATOMS: atom_id res chain seq x y z
N PHE A 1 -1.92 -14.50 1.14
CA PHE A 1 -2.30 -13.50 2.14
C PHE A 1 -1.04 -12.78 2.63
N LEU A 2 -0.77 -11.55 2.17
CA LEU A 2 0.33 -10.75 2.71
C LEU A 2 -0.20 -9.80 3.77
N SER A 3 0.07 -10.12 5.03
CA SER A 3 -0.09 -9.19 6.14
C SER A 3 1.29 -8.58 6.40
N PHE A 4 1.48 -7.29 6.12
CA PHE A 4 2.68 -6.59 6.54
C PHE A 4 2.44 -6.04 7.95
N THR A 5 3.46 -6.09 8.80
CA THR A 5 3.40 -5.57 10.16
C THR A 5 4.42 -4.43 10.20
N TRP A 6 3.95 -3.19 10.34
CA TRP A 6 4.78 -1.98 10.26
C TRP A 6 4.88 -1.37 11.65
N SER A 7 5.99 -1.58 12.36
CA SER A 7 6.16 -1.02 13.71
C SER A 7 6.91 0.31 13.60
N TYR A 8 6.24 1.41 13.91
CA TYR A 8 6.77 2.78 13.81
C TYR A 8 7.61 3.11 15.05
N GLU A 9 8.88 2.68 15.07
CA GLU A 9 9.91 3.30 15.91
C GLU A 9 11.22 3.42 15.11
N HIS A 10 11.55 4.64 14.70
CA HIS A 10 12.92 5.08 14.38
C HIS A 10 13.69 4.54 13.15
N CYS A 11 13.09 3.80 12.20
CA CYS A 11 13.88 3.35 11.05
C CYS A 11 13.08 3.12 9.77
N PHE A 12 13.42 3.86 8.71
CA PHE A 12 13.23 3.44 7.32
C PHE A 12 14.19 2.26 7.05
N LYS A 13 13.98 1.12 7.71
CA LYS A 13 14.80 -0.07 7.51
C LYS A 13 13.92 -1.26 7.22
N ARG A 14 13.97 -1.64 5.94
CA ARG A 14 13.72 -2.99 5.42
C ARG A 14 12.25 -3.29 5.11
N VAL A 15 11.84 -2.88 3.92
CA VAL A 15 10.73 -3.49 3.19
C VAL A 15 11.21 -4.87 2.72
N ARG A 16 10.67 -5.95 3.29
CA ARG A 16 10.83 -7.32 2.75
C ARG A 16 9.60 -7.67 1.93
N ILE A 17 9.75 -7.65 0.61
CA ILE A 17 8.73 -8.05 -0.36
C ILE A 17 8.90 -9.56 -0.58
N THR A 18 8.03 -10.39 -0.01
CA THR A 18 8.18 -11.87 -0.05
C THR A 18 7.19 -12.57 -0.99
N THR A 19 6.90 -11.96 -2.15
CA THR A 19 6.33 -12.73 -3.28
C THR A 19 6.58 -11.96 -4.58
N ALA A 20 7.60 -12.38 -5.30
CA ALA A 20 7.75 -12.11 -6.72
C ALA A 20 7.32 -13.39 -7.46
N PHE A 21 6.05 -13.49 -7.82
CA PHE A 21 5.59 -14.42 -8.85
C PHE A 21 5.08 -13.54 -9.99
N TYR A 22 5.90 -13.43 -11.05
CA TYR A 22 5.80 -12.53 -12.20
C TYR A 22 6.07 -11.04 -11.92
N LEU A 23 7.01 -10.47 -12.67
CA LEU A 23 7.52 -9.10 -12.56
C LEU A 23 6.53 -8.06 -13.11
N LEU A 24 5.26 -8.08 -12.67
CA LEU A 24 4.27 -7.07 -13.04
C LEU A 24 4.57 -5.78 -12.27
N LEU A 25 5.12 -4.80 -12.98
CA LEU A 25 5.38 -3.45 -12.46
C LEU A 25 4.17 -2.56 -12.73
N TYR A 26 3.43 -2.23 -11.68
CA TYR A 26 2.35 -1.24 -11.74
C TYR A 26 2.85 0.12 -11.25
N ARG A 27 2.59 1.16 -12.03
CA ARG A 27 2.84 2.55 -11.66
C ARG A 27 1.59 3.15 -11.02
N TYR A 28 1.77 4.09 -10.11
CA TYR A 28 0.67 4.77 -9.41
C TYR A 28 1.00 6.25 -9.28
N LYS A 29 0.02 7.12 -9.52
CA LYS A 29 0.21 8.56 -9.32
C LYS A 29 0.42 8.86 -7.85
N ILE A 30 1.58 9.39 -7.50
CA ILE A 30 1.94 9.73 -6.12
C ILE A 30 0.96 10.73 -5.49
N SER A 31 0.36 11.60 -6.30
CA SER A 31 -0.69 12.54 -5.87
C SER A 31 -1.91 11.83 -5.31
N LEU A 32 -2.26 10.65 -5.85
CA LEU A 32 -3.36 9.81 -5.37
C LEU A 32 -2.98 9.02 -4.12
N LEU A 33 -1.70 8.74 -3.89
CA LEU A 33 -1.25 8.05 -2.67
C LEU A 33 -0.95 9.01 -1.51
N LYS A 34 -0.75 10.30 -1.79
CA LYS A 34 -0.45 11.30 -0.75
C LYS A 34 -1.46 11.32 0.41
N PRO A 35 -2.79 11.23 0.20
CA PRO A 35 -3.76 11.22 1.31
C PRO A 35 -3.65 9.98 2.22
N SER A 36 -3.25 8.82 1.69
CA SER A 36 -3.16 7.57 2.46
C SER A 36 -2.07 7.61 3.53
N THR A 37 -1.09 8.52 3.38
CA THR A 37 -0.05 8.77 4.39
C THR A 37 -0.63 9.20 5.74
N LYS A 38 -1.79 9.88 5.77
CA LYS A 38 -2.47 10.25 7.02
C LYS A 38 -2.90 9.00 7.81
N ALA A 39 -3.43 8.00 7.13
CA ALA A 39 -3.79 6.73 7.74
C ALA A 39 -2.54 5.93 8.13
N LEU A 40 -1.47 5.99 7.33
CA LEU A 40 -0.20 5.34 7.63
C LEU A 40 0.40 5.84 8.95
N VAL A 41 0.40 7.15 9.20
CA VAL A 41 0.96 7.75 10.43
C VAL A 41 0.23 7.27 11.68
N LEU A 42 -1.08 7.04 11.60
CA LEU A 42 -1.90 6.55 12.73
C LEU A 42 -1.89 5.02 12.85
N SER A 43 -1.44 4.32 11.82
CA SER A 43 -1.50 2.87 11.76
C SER A 43 -0.37 2.21 12.54
N CYS A 44 -0.69 1.13 13.23
CA CYS A 44 0.28 0.23 13.84
C CYS A 44 0.65 -0.94 12.93
N LYS A 45 -0.11 -1.17 11.85
CA LYS A 45 0.17 -2.14 10.79
C LYS A 45 -0.46 -1.66 9.48
N VAL A 46 0.13 -2.05 8.35
CA VAL A 46 -0.45 -1.84 7.03
C VAL A 46 -0.35 -3.15 6.23
N SER A 47 -1.40 -3.57 5.54
CA SER A 47 -1.35 -4.65 4.54
C SER A 47 -1.41 -4.04 3.15
N ILE A 48 -0.58 -4.54 2.24
CA ILE A 48 -0.52 -4.09 0.84
C ILE A 48 -0.90 -5.27 -0.03
N ARG A 49 -1.89 -5.09 -0.90
CA ARG A 49 -2.34 -6.09 -1.86
C ARG A 49 -2.46 -5.45 -3.24
N THR A 50 -2.15 -6.22 -4.27
CA THR A 50 -2.36 -5.84 -5.66
C THR A 50 -3.09 -6.97 -6.35
N ASP A 51 -4.10 -6.64 -7.15
CA ASP A 51 -4.82 -7.63 -7.96
C ASP A 51 -4.11 -7.92 -9.30
N ASN A 52 -4.66 -8.82 -10.09
CA ASN A 52 -4.15 -9.14 -11.43
C ASN A 52 -4.33 -8.00 -12.45
N ARG A 53 -5.11 -6.96 -12.13
CA ARG A 53 -5.36 -5.78 -12.95
C ARG A 53 -4.47 -4.59 -12.56
N GLY A 54 -3.75 -4.69 -11.44
CA GLY A 54 -2.92 -3.61 -10.90
C GLY A 54 -3.63 -2.68 -9.92
N PHE A 55 -4.83 -2.99 -9.43
CA PHE A 55 -5.44 -2.23 -8.35
C PHE A 55 -4.68 -2.47 -7.05
N LEU A 56 -4.22 -1.39 -6.45
CA LEU A 56 -3.57 -1.37 -5.15
C LEU A 56 -4.61 -1.24 -4.04
N SER A 57 -4.50 -2.08 -3.03
CA SER A 57 -5.27 -2.05 -1.79
C SER A 57 -4.31 -1.90 -0.61
N LEU A 58 -4.44 -0.81 0.13
CA LEU A 58 -3.69 -0.52 1.34
C LEU A 58 -4.65 -0.57 2.53
N GLN A 59 -4.47 -1.55 3.42
CA GLN A 59 -5.31 -1.69 4.60
C GLN A 59 -4.52 -1.34 5.85
N TYR A 60 -4.88 -0.24 6.49
CA TYR A 60 -4.26 0.29 7.70
C TYR A 60 -5.01 -0.20 8.92
N MET A 61 -4.29 -0.78 9.88
CA MET A 61 -4.79 -1.12 11.21
C MET A 61 -4.42 0.00 12.17
N ILE A 62 -5.41 0.75 12.63
CA ILE A 62 -5.24 1.87 13.56
C ILE A 62 -5.68 1.40 14.94
N ARG A 63 -4.87 1.69 15.96
CA ARG A 63 -5.22 1.44 17.36
C ARG A 63 -5.51 2.79 18.02
N ASN A 64 -6.74 2.98 18.48
CA ASN A 64 -7.12 4.18 19.22
C ASN A 64 -6.54 4.15 20.65
N GLU A 65 -6.59 5.29 21.34
CA GLU A 65 -6.12 5.43 22.72
C GLU A 65 -6.85 4.48 23.69
N ASP A 66 -8.13 4.20 23.42
CA ASP A 66 -8.95 3.23 24.16
C ASP A 66 -8.60 1.75 23.87
N GLY A 67 -7.56 1.48 23.06
CA GLY A 67 -7.15 0.15 22.66
C GLY A 67 -8.04 -0.50 21.59
N GLN A 68 -9.10 0.18 21.14
CA GLN A 68 -9.94 -0.28 20.04
C GLN A 68 -9.18 -0.32 18.72
N ILE A 69 -9.50 -1.31 17.89
CA ILE A 69 -8.90 -1.51 16.57
C ILE A 69 -9.86 -1.02 15.51
N CYS A 70 -9.40 -0.08 14.68
CA CYS A 70 -10.09 0.40 13.50
C CYS A 70 -9.30 0.02 12.25
N PHE A 71 -10.01 -0.12 11.13
CA PHE A 71 -9.39 -0.40 9.84
C PHE A 71 -9.75 0.70 8.84
N VAL A 72 -8.74 1.21 8.14
CA VAL A 72 -8.92 2.12 7.00
C VAL A 72 -8.38 1.41 5.77
N GLU A 73 -9.19 1.35 4.71
CA GLU A 73 -8.79 0.72 3.46
C GLU A 73 -8.76 1.76 2.34
N TYR A 74 -7.64 1.80 1.62
CA TYR A 74 -7.39 2.71 0.52
C TYR A 74 -7.21 1.92 -0.76
N TYR A 75 -7.96 2.28 -1.79
CA TYR A 75 -7.85 1.69 -3.12
C TYR A 75 -7.29 2.72 -4.09
N CYS A 76 -6.33 2.29 -4.91
CA CYS A 76 -5.76 3.10 -5.97
C CYS A 76 -5.73 2.30 -7.27
N CYS A 77 -6.29 2.87 -8.35
CA CYS A 77 -6.10 2.33 -9.68
C CYS A 77 -4.64 2.53 -10.13
N PRO A 78 -4.10 1.62 -10.96
CA PRO A 78 -2.80 1.83 -11.58
C PRO A 78 -2.85 3.04 -12.53
N ASP A 79 -1.70 3.65 -12.77
CA ASP A 79 -1.52 4.62 -13.83
C ASP A 79 -1.49 3.89 -15.16
N GLU A 80 -2.41 4.25 -16.06
CA GLU A 80 -2.42 3.75 -17.43
C GLU A 80 -1.31 4.46 -18.20
N GLU A 81 -0.10 3.93 -18.17
CA GLU A 81 0.79 4.17 -19.30
C GLU A 81 0.21 3.41 -20.48
N VAL A 82 -0.47 4.13 -21.38
CA VAL A 82 -0.71 3.65 -22.75
C VAL A 82 0.67 3.24 -23.27
N PRO A 83 0.92 1.96 -23.59
CA PRO A 83 2.17 1.62 -24.28
C PRO A 83 2.19 2.46 -25.55
N GLU A 84 3.22 3.29 -25.68
CA GLU A 84 3.49 4.11 -26.85
C GLU A 84 3.83 3.15 -28.00
N SER A 85 2.79 2.55 -28.59
CA SER A 85 2.89 1.72 -29.78
C SER A 85 2.78 2.63 -31.00
N GLU A 86 3.90 2.73 -31.70
CA GLU A 86 4.09 3.11 -33.11
C GLU A 86 4.04 4.62 -33.47
N SER A 87 5.21 5.15 -33.82
CA SER A 87 5.41 6.21 -34.81
C SER A 87 6.67 5.90 -35.62
#